data_AF-M5FW16-F1
#
_entry.id   AF-M5FW16-F1
#
_cell.length_a   1.000
_cell.length_b   1.000
_cell.length_c   1.000
_cell.angle_alpha   90.00
_cell.angle_beta   90.00
_cell.angle_gamma   90.00
#
_symmetry.space_group_name_H-M   'P 1'
#
loop_
_entity.id
_entity.type
_entity.pdbx_description
1 polymer ?
#
loop_
_entity_poly.entity_id
_entity_poly.type
_entity_poly.pdbx_seq_one_letter_code
_entity_poly.pdbx_strand_id
1 'polypeptide(L)'
;MNKVGSLYFDGKQFLIGPSACMEHLHFMGDNKAHFGPAFDSIKDFHLHNIANKIRRIKDGEEVELSFLMIADIVHILYPDERRSKGPFFMCHPDAKGDHILIHGDKAWLIDLTGTWFTSAQEAFAAPDALIDVRAFYNGSNELGPAETDFAVTLARLHHPLLAQHVRKDKPFQRLQHLLAGDSLHDPEQWWVGLRALALGVGYAGVNESMSWDEGKSFLRFKFSVEP
;
A
#
# COMPACT_ATOMS: atom_id res chain seq x y z
N MET A 1 -6.66 28.33 9.85
CA MET A 1 -6.43 26.87 9.69
C MET A 1 -6.94 26.53 8.30
N ASN A 2 -6.05 26.34 7.32
CA ASN A 2 -6.43 26.22 5.89
C ASN A 2 -6.39 24.76 5.41
N LYS A 3 -6.25 23.80 6.33
CA LYS A 3 -6.20 22.36 6.06
C LYS A 3 -7.14 21.63 7.04
N VAL A 4 -7.94 20.68 6.56
CA VAL A 4 -8.77 19.74 7.33
C VAL A 4 -8.55 18.34 6.73
N GLY A 5 -7.83 17.48 7.44
CA GLY A 5 -7.38 16.20 6.89
C GLY A 5 -6.62 16.40 5.57
N SER A 6 -6.99 15.66 4.52
CA SER A 6 -6.47 15.84 3.17
C SER A 6 -6.91 17.12 2.46
N LEU A 7 -7.99 17.76 2.88
CA LEU A 7 -8.53 18.89 2.14
C LEU A 7 -7.83 20.18 2.57
N TYR A 8 -7.20 20.90 1.65
CA TYR A 8 -6.63 22.21 1.94
C TYR A 8 -6.93 23.26 0.88
N PHE A 9 -7.10 24.51 1.33
CA PHE A 9 -7.30 25.65 0.45
C PHE A 9 -5.98 26.43 0.32
N ASP A 10 -5.44 26.53 -0.88
CA ASP A 10 -4.17 27.21 -1.16
C ASP A 10 -4.33 28.75 -1.32
N GLY A 11 -5.54 29.27 -1.12
CA GLY A 11 -5.89 30.66 -1.36
C GLY A 11 -6.56 30.89 -2.72
N LYS A 12 -6.59 29.89 -3.61
CA LYS A 12 -7.23 29.94 -4.94
C LYS A 12 -8.17 28.77 -5.19
N GLN A 13 -7.80 27.57 -4.77
CA GLN A 13 -8.55 26.34 -5.00
C GLN A 13 -8.42 25.36 -3.83
N PHE A 14 -9.37 24.43 -3.75
CA PHE A 14 -9.24 23.27 -2.88
C PHE A 14 -8.33 22.23 -3.53
N LEU A 15 -7.36 21.77 -2.77
CA LEU A 15 -6.43 20.71 -3.11
C LEU A 15 -6.66 19.54 -2.16
N ILE A 16 -6.53 18.33 -2.69
CA ILE A 16 -6.67 17.09 -1.93
C ILE A 16 -5.26 16.51 -1.76
N GLY A 17 -4.85 16.27 -0.52
CA GLY A 17 -3.62 15.59 -0.14
C GLY A 17 -3.75 14.05 -0.09
N PRO A 18 -2.74 13.33 0.43
CA PRO A 18 -2.63 11.87 0.40
C PRO A 18 -3.48 11.08 1.41
N SER A 19 -4.33 11.66 2.27
CA SER A 19 -5.33 10.86 3.00
C SER A 19 -6.59 11.58 3.51
N ALA A 20 -7.73 11.16 2.98
CA ALA A 20 -9.03 11.19 3.65
C ALA A 20 -9.61 9.76 3.61
N CYS A 21 -9.12 8.88 4.48
CA CYS A 21 -9.79 7.61 4.77
C CYS A 21 -10.51 7.74 6.12
N MET A 22 -11.78 7.36 6.20
CA MET A 22 -12.55 7.41 7.46
C MET A 22 -12.01 6.44 8.54
N GLU A 23 -11.23 5.44 8.14
CA GLU A 23 -10.72 4.40 9.03
C GLU A 23 -9.35 4.71 9.65
N HIS A 24 -8.66 5.76 9.20
CA HIS A 24 -7.45 6.24 9.89
C HIS A 24 -7.84 6.97 11.17
N LEU A 25 -8.09 6.18 12.20
CA LEU A 25 -8.11 6.59 13.58
C LEU A 25 -6.70 7.02 13.98
N HIS A 26 -6.49 8.32 14.10
CA HIS A 26 -5.30 8.87 14.74
C HIS A 26 -5.50 8.82 16.26
N PHE A 27 -4.60 8.14 16.96
CA PHE A 27 -4.68 8.02 18.41
C PHE A 27 -3.78 9.08 19.07
N MET A 28 -4.39 9.94 19.89
CA MET A 28 -3.71 10.96 20.70
C MET A 28 -3.83 10.53 22.17
N GLY A 29 -2.99 9.59 22.61
CA GLY A 29 -3.17 8.89 23.89
C GLY A 29 -4.40 7.98 23.83
N ASP A 30 -5.30 8.09 24.80
CA ASP A 30 -6.57 7.34 24.82
C ASP A 30 -7.64 7.89 23.86
N ASN A 31 -7.40 9.08 23.29
CA ASN A 31 -8.37 9.73 22.41
C ASN A 31 -8.21 9.30 20.95
N LYS A 32 -9.34 9.06 20.29
CA LYS A 32 -9.45 8.77 18.86
C LYS A 32 -9.81 10.05 18.11
N ALA A 33 -8.99 10.44 17.14
CA ALA A 33 -9.28 11.48 16.18
C ALA A 33 -9.51 10.87 14.79
N HIS A 34 -10.66 11.14 14.19
CA HIS A 34 -11.01 10.67 12.84
C HIS A 34 -10.33 11.48 11.71
N PHE A 35 -9.56 12.50 12.08
CA PHE A 35 -8.79 13.32 11.16
C PHE A 35 -7.32 13.15 11.51
N GLY A 36 -6.63 12.27 10.78
CA GLY A 36 -5.18 12.16 10.84
C GLY A 36 -4.48 13.46 10.41
N PRO A 37 -3.14 13.51 10.53
CA PRO A 37 -2.37 14.64 10.05
C PRO A 37 -2.67 14.93 8.57
N ALA A 38 -2.66 16.20 8.20
CA ALA A 38 -2.60 16.56 6.78
C ALA A 38 -1.19 16.21 6.28
N PHE A 39 -1.07 15.17 5.47
CA PHE A 39 0.20 14.81 4.84
C PHE A 39 0.38 15.60 3.55
N ASP A 40 1.62 15.91 3.21
CA ASP A 40 1.95 16.53 1.91
C ASP A 40 2.47 15.48 0.91
N SER A 41 2.75 14.25 1.36
CA SER A 41 3.17 13.13 0.52
C SER A 41 2.62 11.78 1.00
N ILE A 42 2.42 10.83 0.07
CA ILE A 42 1.97 9.47 0.40
C ILE A 42 3.02 8.69 1.21
N LYS A 43 4.29 9.04 1.04
CA LYS A 43 5.41 8.47 1.80
C LYS A 43 5.26 8.80 3.29
N ASP A 44 5.03 10.07 3.62
CA ASP A 44 4.86 10.52 5.00
C ASP A 44 3.62 9.88 5.63
N PHE A 45 2.55 9.75 4.84
CA PHE A 45 1.35 9.04 5.23
C PHE A 45 1.66 7.58 5.61
N HIS A 46 2.36 6.81 4.76
CA HIS A 46 2.70 5.42 5.04
C HIS A 46 3.62 5.28 6.24
N LEU A 47 4.67 6.11 6.34
CA LEU A 47 5.58 6.10 7.49
C LEU A 47 4.84 6.41 8.79
N HIS A 48 3.89 7.35 8.76
CA HIS A 48 3.04 7.64 9.91
C HIS A 48 2.10 6.48 10.25
N ASN A 49 1.48 5.85 9.25
CA ASN A 49 0.62 4.68 9.46
C ASN A 49 1.41 3.52 10.09
N ILE A 50 2.62 3.26 9.59
CA ILE A 50 3.55 2.26 10.15
C ILE A 50 3.90 2.60 11.59
N ALA A 51 4.27 3.85 11.90
CA ALA A 51 4.54 4.28 13.27
C ALA A 51 3.32 4.14 14.19
N ASN A 52 2.10 4.39 13.69
CA ASN A 52 0.86 4.14 14.44
C ASN A 52 0.64 2.66 14.72
N LYS A 53 0.88 1.79 13.73
CA LYS A 53 0.77 0.34 13.91
C LYS A 53 1.79 -0.15 14.94
N ILE A 54 3.05 0.29 14.87
CA ILE A 54 4.09 -0.03 15.86
C ILE A 54 3.64 0.36 17.28
N ARG A 55 3.15 1.60 17.48
CA ARG A 55 2.67 2.06 18.80
C ARG A 55 1.52 1.24 19.39
N ARG A 56 0.78 0.50 18.56
CA ARG A 56 -0.34 -0.35 18.99
C ARG A 56 0.07 -1.77 19.30
N ILE A 57 1.29 -2.19 18.94
CA ILE A 57 1.83 -3.50 19.28
C ILE A 57 2.08 -3.48 20.79
N LYS A 58 1.32 -4.31 21.52
CA LYS A 58 1.47 -4.47 22.96
C LYS A 58 2.55 -5.47 23.34
N ASP A 59 2.72 -6.51 22.51
CA ASP A 59 3.68 -7.59 22.68
C ASP A 59 4.16 -8.05 21.29
N GLY A 60 5.45 -8.35 21.13
CA GLY A 60 6.02 -8.94 19.89
C GLY A 60 7.05 -8.06 19.19
N GLU A 61 8.30 -8.09 19.68
CA GLU A 61 9.45 -7.39 19.08
C GLU A 61 9.56 -7.65 17.57
N GLU A 62 9.39 -8.90 17.14
CA GLU A 62 9.56 -9.27 15.74
C GLU A 62 8.47 -8.70 14.84
N VAL A 63 7.28 -8.46 15.38
CA VAL A 63 6.21 -7.77 14.67
C VAL A 63 6.60 -6.31 14.46
N GLU A 64 7.13 -5.65 15.48
CA GLU A 64 7.65 -4.28 15.37
C GLU A 64 8.79 -4.18 14.35
N LEU A 65 9.77 -5.09 14.42
CA LEU A 65 10.88 -5.13 13.46
C LEU A 65 10.40 -5.36 12.02
N SER A 66 9.35 -6.16 11.84
CA SER A 66 8.74 -6.37 10.51
C SER A 66 8.13 -5.07 9.95
N PHE A 67 7.56 -4.20 10.80
CA PHE A 67 7.08 -2.89 10.40
C PHE A 67 8.22 -1.91 10.09
N LEU A 68 9.36 -1.99 10.79
CA LEU A 68 10.56 -1.22 10.43
C LEU A 68 11.10 -1.62 9.05
N MET A 69 11.06 -2.91 8.72
CA MET A 69 11.36 -3.38 7.36
C MET A 69 10.41 -2.79 6.31
N ILE A 70 9.12 -2.71 6.60
CA ILE A 70 8.15 -2.05 5.70
C ILE A 70 8.50 -0.57 5.53
N ALA A 71 8.94 0.13 6.60
CA ALA A 71 9.38 1.52 6.50
C ALA A 71 10.59 1.68 5.55
N ASP A 72 11.61 0.82 5.65
CA ASP A 72 12.72 0.80 4.68
C ASP A 72 12.22 0.59 3.25
N ILE A 73 11.25 -0.32 3.05
CA ILE A 73 10.65 -0.58 1.73
C ILE A 73 9.88 0.65 1.22
N VAL A 74 9.19 1.39 2.08
CA VAL A 74 8.54 2.66 1.71
C VAL A 74 9.56 3.68 1.21
N HIS A 75 10.75 3.74 1.83
CA HIS A 75 11.85 4.58 1.32
C HIS A 75 12.36 4.11 -0.05
N ILE A 76 12.40 2.80 -0.33
CA ILE A 76 12.79 2.24 -1.63
C ILE A 76 11.75 2.57 -2.71
N LEU A 77 10.47 2.41 -2.40
CA LEU A 77 9.36 2.65 -3.33
C LEU A 77 9.18 4.14 -3.65
N TYR A 78 9.43 5.00 -2.65
CA TYR A 78 9.36 6.46 -2.75
C TYR A 78 10.73 7.10 -2.49
N PRO A 79 11.70 6.95 -3.42
CA PRO A 79 13.07 7.42 -3.23
C PRO A 79 13.19 8.94 -3.29
N ASP A 80 12.28 9.59 -4.02
CA ASP A 80 12.21 11.05 -4.15
C ASP A 80 10.83 11.60 -3.79
N GLU A 81 10.77 12.88 -3.45
CA GLU A 81 9.52 13.56 -3.10
C GLU A 81 8.55 13.72 -4.27
N ARG A 82 9.01 13.66 -5.52
CA ARG A 82 8.12 13.86 -6.68
C ARG A 82 7.22 12.65 -6.87
N ARG A 83 7.74 11.45 -6.64
CA ARG A 83 6.98 10.20 -6.72
C ARG A 83 5.96 10.08 -5.60
N SER A 84 6.18 10.73 -4.47
CA SER A 84 5.28 10.69 -3.31
C SER A 84 4.30 11.87 -3.23
N LYS A 85 4.53 12.94 -4.00
CA LYS A 85 3.64 14.11 -4.10
C LYS A 85 2.62 13.93 -5.22
N GLY A 86 1.51 14.66 -5.11
CA GLY A 86 0.35 14.50 -6.00
C GLY A 86 0.63 14.71 -7.49
N PRO A 87 -0.39 14.53 -8.36
CA PRO A 87 -1.81 14.42 -8.00
C PRO A 87 -2.16 13.13 -7.27
N PHE A 88 -3.17 13.21 -6.40
CA PHE A 88 -3.70 12.05 -5.68
C PHE A 88 -5.03 11.61 -6.29
N PHE A 89 -5.28 10.30 -6.24
CA PHE A 89 -6.41 9.64 -6.88
C PHE A 89 -7.20 8.85 -5.84
N MET A 90 -8.52 8.84 -6.01
CA MET A 90 -9.40 8.04 -5.16
C MET A 90 -9.24 6.56 -5.50
N CYS A 91 -8.98 5.74 -4.49
CA CYS A 91 -8.81 4.30 -4.58
C CYS A 91 -9.96 3.59 -3.85
N HIS A 92 -10.49 2.53 -4.46
CA HIS A 92 -11.45 1.64 -3.83
C HIS A 92 -10.72 0.70 -2.86
N PRO A 93 -11.24 0.47 -1.63
CA PRO A 93 -10.54 -0.36 -0.66
C PRO A 93 -10.55 -1.85 -0.99
N ASP A 94 -11.53 -2.29 -1.77
CA ASP A 94 -11.70 -3.70 -2.11
C ASP A 94 -11.85 -3.90 -3.62
N ALA A 95 -10.73 -4.07 -4.31
CA ALA A 95 -10.64 -4.23 -5.77
C ALA A 95 -10.77 -5.70 -6.23
N LYS A 96 -11.51 -6.53 -5.48
CA LYS A 96 -11.76 -7.96 -5.79
C LYS A 96 -12.87 -8.19 -6.82
N GLY A 97 -13.57 -7.13 -7.22
CA GLY A 97 -14.48 -7.11 -8.37
C GLY A 97 -15.97 -7.34 -8.06
N ASP A 98 -16.30 -7.84 -6.87
CA ASP A 98 -17.67 -7.97 -6.36
C ASP A 98 -18.37 -6.63 -6.12
N HIS A 99 -17.59 -5.55 -6.00
CA HIS A 99 -18.09 -4.16 -5.91
C HIS A 99 -18.27 -3.47 -7.28
N ILE A 100 -18.15 -4.20 -8.40
CA ILE A 100 -18.40 -3.66 -9.74
C ILE A 100 -19.70 -4.27 -10.28
N LEU A 101 -20.74 -3.45 -10.42
CA LEU A 101 -22.00 -3.84 -11.04
C LEU A 101 -21.98 -3.53 -12.54
N ILE A 102 -22.23 -4.55 -13.37
CA ILE A 102 -22.33 -4.40 -14.82
C ILE A 102 -23.81 -4.44 -15.24
N HIS A 103 -24.25 -3.43 -15.99
CA HIS A 103 -25.57 -3.40 -16.61
C HIS A 103 -25.48 -2.91 -18.05
N GLY A 104 -25.61 -3.83 -19.00
CA GLY A 104 -25.38 -3.55 -20.42
C GLY A 104 -23.92 -3.19 -20.68
N ASP A 105 -23.68 -2.00 -21.23
CA ASP A 105 -22.37 -1.41 -21.50
C ASP A 105 -21.83 -0.53 -20.36
N LYS A 106 -22.57 -0.45 -19.25
CA LYS A 106 -22.22 0.41 -18.10
C LYS A 106 -21.66 -0.40 -16.94
N ALA A 107 -20.65 0.17 -16.30
CA ALA A 107 -20.10 -0.30 -15.04
C ALA A 107 -20.37 0.72 -13.93
N TRP A 108 -20.76 0.24 -12.75
CA TRP A 108 -21.00 1.05 -11.56
C TRP A 108 -20.13 0.50 -10.43
N LEU A 109 -19.43 1.38 -9.71
CA LEU A 109 -18.79 1.01 -8.44
C LEU A 109 -19.78 1.25 -7.30
N ILE A 110 -19.89 0.27 -6.41
CA ILE A 110 -20.66 0.36 -5.17
C ILE A 110 -19.72 0.23 -3.97
N ASP A 111 -20.27 0.38 -2.76
CA ASP A 111 -19.54 0.25 -1.50
C ASP A 111 -18.27 1.12 -1.41
N LEU A 112 -18.43 2.42 -1.68
CA LEU A 112 -17.35 3.40 -1.57
C LEU A 112 -16.94 3.71 -0.12
N THR A 113 -17.47 2.95 0.85
CA THR A 113 -17.07 3.10 2.26
C THR A 113 -15.60 2.70 2.37
N GLY A 114 -14.80 3.47 3.11
CA GLY A 114 -13.36 3.21 3.21
C GLY A 114 -12.51 3.64 2.01
N THR A 115 -13.08 4.29 0.98
CA THR A 115 -12.27 4.91 -0.09
C THR A 115 -11.26 5.90 0.48
N TRP A 116 -10.07 5.94 -0.13
CA TRP A 116 -9.00 6.86 0.26
C TRP A 116 -8.33 7.49 -0.95
N PHE A 117 -7.52 8.53 -0.73
CA PHE A 117 -6.72 9.16 -1.78
C PHE A 117 -5.28 8.67 -1.71
N THR A 118 -4.68 8.31 -2.83
CA THR A 118 -3.30 7.82 -2.89
C THR A 118 -2.58 8.24 -4.18
N SER A 119 -1.32 7.84 -4.36
CA SER A 119 -0.52 8.08 -5.56
C SER A 119 -1.06 7.31 -6.77
N ALA A 120 -0.64 7.72 -7.98
CA ALA A 120 -1.02 7.02 -9.20
C ALA A 120 -0.54 5.56 -9.23
N GLN A 121 0.66 5.30 -8.69
CA GLN A 121 1.27 3.97 -8.63
C GLN A 121 0.41 3.01 -7.80
N GLU A 122 -0.18 3.52 -6.73
CA GLU A 122 -1.04 2.79 -5.83
C GLU A 122 -2.48 2.67 -6.37
N ALA A 123 -3.06 3.74 -6.90
CA ALA A 123 -4.44 3.74 -7.36
C ALA A 123 -4.66 2.97 -8.68
N PHE A 124 -3.62 2.85 -9.51
CA PHE A 124 -3.70 2.27 -10.85
C PHE A 124 -2.81 1.05 -11.06
N ALA A 125 -2.33 0.44 -9.97
CA ALA A 125 -1.81 -0.92 -10.04
C ALA A 125 -2.89 -1.90 -10.54
N ALA A 126 -2.49 -3.12 -10.90
CA ALA A 126 -3.44 -4.14 -11.34
C ALA A 126 -4.51 -4.39 -10.25
N PRO A 127 -5.81 -4.52 -10.58
CA PRO A 127 -6.81 -4.96 -9.61
C PRO A 127 -6.47 -6.34 -9.04
N ASP A 128 -6.75 -6.55 -7.74
CA ASP A 128 -6.52 -7.82 -7.05
C ASP A 128 -7.24 -9.00 -7.73
N ALA A 129 -8.39 -8.75 -8.36
CA ALA A 129 -9.13 -9.76 -9.12
C ALA A 129 -8.35 -10.36 -10.31
N LEU A 130 -7.30 -9.69 -10.79
CA LEU A 130 -6.56 -10.09 -11.98
C LEU A 130 -5.20 -10.74 -11.67
N ILE A 131 -4.74 -10.72 -10.42
CA ILE A 131 -3.40 -11.21 -10.08
C ILE A 131 -3.33 -12.72 -10.11
N ASP A 132 -2.19 -13.25 -10.55
CA ASP A 132 -1.82 -14.63 -10.21
C ASP A 132 -1.41 -14.65 -8.73
N VAL A 133 -2.28 -15.19 -7.88
CA VAL A 133 -2.09 -15.25 -6.42
C VAL A 133 -0.77 -15.94 -6.04
N ARG A 134 -0.40 -17.01 -6.74
CA ARG A 134 0.83 -17.74 -6.43
C ARG A 134 2.05 -16.91 -6.79
N ALA A 135 2.09 -16.33 -7.99
CA ALA A 135 3.18 -15.45 -8.40
C ALA A 135 3.26 -14.21 -7.51
N PHE A 136 2.11 -13.70 -7.07
CA PHE A 136 2.01 -12.54 -6.18
C PHE A 136 2.71 -12.78 -4.85
N TYR A 137 2.37 -13.87 -4.14
CA TYR A 137 2.99 -14.24 -2.86
C TYR A 137 4.40 -14.87 -2.98
N ASN A 138 4.85 -15.18 -4.20
CA ASN A 138 6.25 -15.51 -4.48
C ASN A 138 7.12 -14.27 -4.74
N GLY A 139 6.55 -13.06 -4.72
CA GLY A 139 7.28 -11.81 -4.93
C GLY A 139 7.63 -11.50 -6.40
N SER A 140 7.08 -12.23 -7.37
CA SER A 140 7.32 -11.98 -8.79
C SER A 140 6.65 -10.69 -9.27
N ASN A 141 7.39 -9.82 -9.95
CA ASN A 141 6.83 -8.63 -10.58
C ASN A 141 6.28 -8.87 -11.98
N GLU A 142 6.45 -10.07 -12.52
CA GLU A 142 5.94 -10.42 -13.85
C GLU A 142 4.41 -10.42 -13.86
N LEU A 143 3.83 -9.98 -14.97
CA LEU A 143 2.39 -9.96 -15.15
C LEU A 143 1.86 -11.37 -15.46
N GLY A 144 0.75 -11.73 -14.81
CA GLY A 144 -0.06 -12.86 -15.22
C GLY A 144 -0.79 -12.59 -16.54
N PRO A 145 -1.43 -13.62 -17.13
CA PRO A 145 -2.17 -13.47 -18.39
C PRO A 145 -3.29 -12.42 -18.31
N ALA A 146 -4.06 -12.39 -17.22
CA ALA A 146 -5.16 -11.45 -17.04
C ALA A 146 -4.68 -10.01 -16.86
N GLU A 147 -3.63 -9.78 -16.07
CA GLU A 147 -3.00 -8.47 -15.92
C GLU A 147 -2.42 -7.97 -17.26
N THR A 148 -1.83 -8.87 -18.03
CA THR A 148 -1.28 -8.58 -19.36
C THR A 148 -2.39 -8.15 -20.33
N ASP A 149 -3.48 -8.92 -20.42
CA ASP A 149 -4.63 -8.59 -21.27
C ASP A 149 -5.26 -7.25 -20.85
N PHE A 150 -5.39 -7.01 -19.55
CA PHE A 150 -5.89 -5.75 -19.02
C PHE A 150 -5.02 -4.56 -19.41
N ALA A 151 -3.69 -4.65 -19.24
CA ALA A 151 -2.77 -3.61 -19.66
C ALA A 151 -2.78 -3.37 -21.18
N VAL A 152 -2.93 -4.42 -21.99
CA VAL A 152 -3.07 -4.28 -23.45
C VAL A 152 -4.39 -3.60 -23.80
N THR A 153 -5.48 -3.98 -23.15
CA THR A 153 -6.81 -3.38 -23.36
C THR A 153 -6.82 -1.91 -22.98
N LEU A 154 -6.25 -1.52 -21.84
CA LEU A 154 -6.10 -0.11 -21.45
C LEU A 154 -5.34 0.70 -22.50
N ALA A 155 -4.23 0.17 -23.02
CA ALA A 155 -3.47 0.85 -24.06
C ALA A 155 -4.26 1.00 -25.37
N ARG A 156 -5.00 -0.06 -25.76
CA ARG A 156 -5.89 -0.05 -26.94
C ARG A 156 -7.04 0.96 -26.79
N LEU A 157 -7.51 1.17 -25.57
CA LEU A 157 -8.54 2.17 -25.23
C LEU A 157 -7.96 3.58 -24.99
N HIS A 158 -6.75 3.87 -25.47
CA HIS A 158 -6.09 5.17 -25.35
C HIS A 158 -5.73 5.60 -23.90
N HIS A 159 -5.52 4.64 -23.00
CA HIS A 159 -5.03 4.87 -21.63
C HIS A 159 -3.64 4.25 -21.38
N PRO A 160 -2.59 4.65 -22.14
CA PRO A 160 -1.27 4.04 -22.04
C PRO A 160 -0.57 4.26 -20.69
N LEU A 161 -0.87 5.35 -19.99
CA LEU A 161 -0.33 5.62 -18.64
C LEU A 161 -0.90 4.66 -17.60
N LEU A 162 -2.21 4.37 -17.64
CA LEU A 162 -2.82 3.36 -16.76
C LEU A 162 -2.24 1.99 -17.04
N ALA A 163 -2.07 1.65 -18.32
CA ALA A 163 -1.42 0.42 -18.73
C ALA A 163 0.05 0.32 -18.27
N GLN A 164 0.74 1.45 -18.08
CA GLN A 164 2.09 1.49 -17.53
C GLN A 164 2.09 1.19 -16.03
N HIS A 165 1.14 1.75 -15.27
CA HIS A 165 1.02 1.50 -13.84
C HIS A 165 0.75 0.02 -13.55
N VAL A 166 -0.19 -0.60 -14.27
CA VAL A 166 -0.46 -2.06 -14.21
C VAL A 166 0.83 -2.87 -14.41
N ARG A 167 1.70 -2.47 -15.36
CA ARG A 167 2.94 -3.18 -15.67
C ARG A 167 4.06 -3.01 -14.65
N LYS A 168 4.12 -1.88 -13.94
CA LYS A 168 5.32 -1.48 -13.19
C LYS A 168 5.12 -1.42 -11.69
N ASP A 169 3.89 -1.22 -11.23
CA ASP A 169 3.63 -0.80 -9.85
C ASP A 169 3.08 -1.93 -8.96
N LYS A 170 3.27 -3.20 -9.36
CA LYS A 170 2.94 -4.38 -8.53
C LYS A 170 3.55 -4.34 -7.11
N PRO A 171 4.76 -3.82 -6.88
CA PRO A 171 5.25 -3.62 -5.50
C PRO A 171 4.38 -2.68 -4.64
N PHE A 172 3.74 -1.66 -5.23
CA PHE A 172 2.83 -0.76 -4.51
C PHE A 172 1.54 -1.49 -4.12
N GLN A 173 1.01 -2.35 -5.00
CA GLN A 173 -0.12 -3.22 -4.69
C GLN A 173 0.17 -4.13 -3.49
N ARG A 174 1.37 -4.74 -3.43
CA ARG A 174 1.79 -5.55 -2.27
C ARG A 174 1.88 -4.74 -0.98
N LEU A 175 2.44 -3.53 -1.06
CA LEU A 175 2.51 -2.62 0.09
C LEU A 175 1.11 -2.31 0.63
N GLN A 176 0.16 -2.00 -0.25
CA GLN A 176 -1.23 -1.74 0.14
C GLN A 176 -1.86 -2.96 0.80
N HIS A 177 -1.74 -4.14 0.19
CA HIS A 177 -2.30 -5.38 0.75
C HIS A 177 -1.76 -5.66 2.16
N LEU A 178 -0.46 -5.44 2.38
CA LEU A 178 0.18 -5.67 3.68
C LEU A 178 -0.24 -4.63 4.73
N LEU A 179 -0.43 -3.37 4.34
CA LEU A 179 -0.80 -2.29 5.26
C LEU A 179 -2.31 -2.19 5.53
N ALA A 180 -3.15 -2.66 4.60
CA ALA A 180 -4.60 -2.67 4.74
C ALA A 180 -5.10 -3.78 5.69
N GLY A 181 -4.36 -4.89 5.82
CA GLY A 181 -4.72 -5.97 6.74
C GLY A 181 -4.47 -5.64 8.21
N ASP A 182 -5.31 -6.21 9.08
CA ASP A 182 -5.08 -6.35 10.53
C ASP A 182 -4.40 -7.69 10.88
N SER A 183 -3.92 -8.41 9.86
CA SER A 183 -3.50 -9.81 9.88
C SER A 183 -2.15 -10.06 10.59
N LEU A 184 -2.08 -9.75 11.89
CA LEU A 184 -1.01 -10.26 12.77
C LEU A 184 -1.38 -11.59 13.43
N HIS A 185 -2.53 -12.16 13.08
CA HIS A 185 -3.06 -13.39 13.71
C HIS A 185 -2.30 -14.66 13.31
N ASP A 186 -1.61 -14.66 12.16
CA ASP A 186 -0.76 -15.76 11.69
C ASP A 186 0.60 -15.20 11.23
N PRO A 187 1.67 -15.39 12.04
CA PRO A 187 3.00 -14.89 11.73
C PRO A 187 3.61 -15.49 10.45
N GLU A 188 3.26 -16.73 10.09
CA GLU A 188 3.78 -17.36 8.87
C GLU A 188 3.14 -16.73 7.63
N GLN A 189 1.81 -16.51 7.66
CA GLN A 189 1.13 -15.81 6.56
C GLN A 189 1.57 -14.35 6.44
N TRP A 190 1.75 -13.66 7.57
CA TRP A 190 2.31 -12.31 7.59
C TRP A 190 3.68 -12.27 6.93
N TRP A 191 4.56 -13.21 7.28
CA TRP A 191 5.89 -13.32 6.71
C TRP A 191 5.86 -13.61 5.21
N VAL A 192 4.95 -14.46 4.72
CA VAL A 192 4.78 -14.72 3.28
C VAL A 192 4.49 -13.41 2.53
N GLY A 193 3.60 -12.57 3.05
CA GLY A 193 3.28 -11.27 2.45
C GLY A 193 4.46 -10.29 2.48
N LEU A 194 5.10 -10.14 3.64
CA LEU A 194 6.25 -9.25 3.80
C LEU A 194 7.43 -9.68 2.93
N ARG A 195 7.74 -10.98 2.89
CA ARG A 195 8.80 -11.56 2.06
C ARG A 195 8.50 -11.33 0.58
N ALA A 196 7.26 -11.52 0.14
CA ALA A 196 6.86 -11.25 -1.24
C ALA A 196 7.09 -9.79 -1.63
N LEU A 197 6.71 -8.85 -0.74
CA LEU A 197 6.98 -7.42 -0.95
C LEU A 197 8.49 -7.13 -1.03
N ALA A 198 9.27 -7.70 -0.11
CA ALA A 198 10.72 -7.54 -0.05
C ALA A 198 11.41 -8.02 -1.34
N LEU A 199 11.05 -9.21 -1.82
CA LEU A 199 11.54 -9.76 -3.09
C LEU A 199 11.14 -8.86 -4.26
N GLY A 200 9.89 -8.41 -4.29
CA GLY A 200 9.37 -7.52 -5.34
C GLY A 200 10.09 -6.17 -5.43
N VAL A 201 10.74 -5.71 -4.36
CA VAL A 201 11.58 -4.49 -4.39
C VAL A 201 13.08 -4.76 -4.43
N GLY A 202 13.49 -6.03 -4.50
CA GLY A 202 14.91 -6.41 -4.46
C GLY A 202 15.58 -6.10 -3.13
N TYR A 203 14.86 -6.25 -2.02
CA TYR A 203 15.36 -5.96 -0.68
C TYR A 203 16.51 -6.91 -0.30
N ALA A 204 17.67 -6.33 -0.01
CA ALA A 204 18.89 -7.11 0.24
C ALA A 204 18.74 -8.02 1.48
N GLY A 205 19.25 -9.25 1.37
CA GLY A 205 19.29 -10.23 2.45
C GLY A 205 18.06 -11.12 2.57
N VAL A 206 16.98 -10.84 1.84
CA VAL A 206 15.76 -11.66 1.82
C VAL A 206 15.77 -12.59 0.59
N ASN A 207 15.35 -13.84 0.77
CA ASN A 207 15.27 -14.83 -0.31
C ASN A 207 13.94 -15.60 -0.28
N GLU A 208 13.60 -16.28 -1.38
CA GLU A 208 12.32 -16.97 -1.60
C GLU A 208 12.05 -18.11 -0.61
N SER A 209 13.09 -18.82 -0.17
CA SER A 209 12.97 -19.96 0.74
C SER A 209 12.97 -19.60 2.22
N MET A 210 13.22 -18.32 2.55
CA MET A 210 13.40 -17.88 3.93
C MET A 210 12.12 -18.11 4.73
N SER A 211 12.21 -18.97 5.75
CA SER A 211 11.15 -19.26 6.72
C SER A 211 10.90 -18.08 7.66
N TRP A 212 9.82 -18.13 8.43
CA TRP A 212 9.54 -17.11 9.46
C TRP A 212 10.65 -17.05 10.52
N ASP A 213 11.19 -18.20 10.96
CA ASP A 213 12.26 -18.24 11.96
C ASP A 213 13.58 -17.62 11.46
N GLU A 214 13.94 -17.87 10.21
CA GLU A 214 15.07 -17.21 9.56
C GLU A 214 14.80 -15.71 9.37
N GLY A 215 13.56 -15.35 9.00
CA GLY A 215 13.10 -13.96 8.88
C GLY A 215 13.23 -13.17 10.18
N LYS A 216 12.82 -13.75 11.32
CA LYS A 216 13.03 -13.14 12.65
C LYS A 216 14.51 -12.89 12.95
N SER A 217 15.35 -13.89 12.66
CA SER A 217 16.80 -13.78 12.87
C SER A 217 17.41 -12.67 12.03
N PHE A 218 16.99 -12.57 10.76
CA PHE A 218 17.37 -11.49 9.85
C PHE A 218 16.91 -10.11 10.36
N LEU A 219 15.64 -9.99 10.76
CA LEU A 219 15.07 -8.74 11.25
C LEU A 219 15.80 -8.23 12.48
N ARG A 220 16.07 -9.11 13.47
CA ARG A 220 16.88 -8.77 14.64
C ARG A 220 18.28 -8.32 14.22
N PHE A 221 18.98 -9.10 13.40
CA PHE A 221 20.32 -8.69 12.93
C PHE A 221 20.32 -7.33 12.23
N LYS A 222 19.29 -7.04 11.42
CA LYS A 222 19.23 -5.80 10.63
C LYS A 222 18.92 -4.56 11.48
N PHE A 223 17.99 -4.66 12.43
CA PHE A 223 17.45 -3.51 13.15
C PHE A 223 17.93 -3.42 14.60
N SER A 224 18.63 -4.43 15.13
CA SER A 224 19.40 -4.29 16.35
C SER A 224 20.66 -3.49 16.06
N VAL A 225 20.69 -2.25 16.57
CA VAL A 225 21.94 -1.57 16.91
C VAL A 225 22.60 -2.39 18.02
N GLU A 226 23.92 -2.60 17.97
CA GLU A 226 24.65 -3.14 19.13
C GLU A 226 24.25 -2.38 20.41
N PRO A 227 24.18 -3.06 21.57
CA PRO A 227 23.70 -2.47 22.82
C PRO A 227 24.39 -1.16 23.23
#